data_AF-A0A5C9C420-F1
#
_entry.id   AF-A0A5C9C420-F1
#
_cell.length_a   1.000
_cell.length_b   1.000
_cell.length_c   1.000
_cell.angle_alpha   90.00
_cell.angle_beta   90.00
_cell.angle_gamma   90.00
#
_symmetry.space_group_name_H-M   'P 1'
#
loop_
_entity.id
_entity.type
_entity.pdbx_description
1 polymer ?
#
loop_
_entity_poly.entity_id
_entity_poly.type
_entity_poly.pdbx_seq_one_letter_code
_entity_poly.pdbx_strand_id
1 'polypeptide(L)'
;MEFTRFNPRQTILATLVAATFCAPAMASKTVSWEDILNDDKTTSDVLSYGLGLKAQRFSPLTKINTKNVDHLVPAWSFSFGGEKQRGQEAQALVHDGVIYVTASYSRIFAIDARTGKRLWEYEARLPEDIRPCCDVINRGAAIYGDKVYFGTLDAAIVALLGSVPGVPRRRVAGAEAARCCWCMARRATNSASSATCSPAIRIPARKSGPARWSKATWAA
;
A
#
# COMPACT_ATOMS: atom_id res chain seq x y z
N MET A 1 -68.51 -26.11 -21.66
CA MET A 1 -67.18 -25.66 -22.12
C MET A 1 -67.23 -24.15 -22.18
N GLU A 2 -66.65 -23.51 -21.17
CA GLU A 2 -66.77 -22.08 -20.86
C GLU A 2 -65.98 -21.20 -21.83
N PHE A 3 -66.62 -20.12 -22.28
CA PHE A 3 -65.98 -18.99 -22.97
C PHE A 3 -65.45 -18.00 -21.94
N THR A 4 -64.14 -17.77 -21.97
CA THR A 4 -63.41 -16.82 -21.13
C THR A 4 -63.73 -15.37 -21.51
N ARG A 5 -64.21 -14.56 -20.54
CA ARG A 5 -64.33 -13.11 -20.69
C ARG A 5 -63.02 -12.43 -20.24
N PHE A 6 -62.37 -11.74 -21.18
CA PHE A 6 -61.18 -10.92 -20.94
C PHE A 6 -61.61 -9.57 -20.34
N ASN A 7 -61.11 -9.21 -19.16
CA ASN A 7 -61.43 -7.94 -18.47
C ASN A 7 -60.29 -6.92 -18.67
N PRO A 8 -60.51 -5.76 -19.32
CA PRO A 8 -59.45 -4.89 -19.83
C PRO A 8 -58.91 -3.87 -18.79
N ARG A 9 -58.93 -4.19 -17.50
CA ARG A 9 -58.65 -3.23 -16.40
C ARG A 9 -57.33 -3.45 -15.64
N GLN A 10 -56.40 -4.26 -16.15
CA GLN A 10 -55.17 -4.59 -15.42
C GLN A 10 -53.85 -4.12 -16.06
N THR A 11 -53.91 -3.28 -17.10
CA THR A 11 -52.72 -2.88 -17.87
C THR A 11 -52.22 -1.47 -17.58
N ILE A 12 -52.18 -1.02 -16.32
CA ILE A 12 -51.46 0.22 -15.96
C ILE A 12 -50.95 0.09 -14.52
N LEU A 13 -49.79 -0.54 -14.30
CA LEU A 13 -48.93 -0.40 -13.09
C LEU A 13 -47.74 -1.38 -13.18
N ALA A 14 -46.84 -1.20 -14.16
CA ALA A 14 -45.60 -1.98 -14.22
C ALA A 14 -44.42 -1.18 -14.82
N THR A 15 -44.36 0.12 -14.55
CA THR A 15 -43.21 0.94 -14.94
C THR A 15 -42.94 1.99 -13.88
N LEU A 16 -42.27 1.61 -12.79
CA LEU A 16 -41.45 2.49 -11.97
C LEU A 16 -40.74 1.64 -10.89
N VAL A 17 -39.51 2.01 -10.57
CA VAL A 17 -38.59 1.39 -9.60
C VAL A 17 -37.75 0.22 -10.12
N ALA A 18 -37.00 0.46 -11.21
CA ALA A 18 -35.60 0.05 -11.24
C ALA A 18 -34.75 1.29 -10.96
N ALA A 19 -34.86 1.83 -9.73
CA ALA A 19 -33.89 2.78 -9.24
C ALA A 19 -32.60 2.01 -9.00
N THR A 20 -31.72 2.04 -9.99
CA THR A 20 -30.31 1.68 -9.89
C THR A 20 -29.73 2.28 -8.63
N PHE A 21 -29.58 1.46 -7.60
CA PHE A 21 -28.74 1.74 -6.44
C PHE A 21 -27.28 1.65 -6.92
N CYS A 22 -26.85 2.64 -7.69
CA CYS A 22 -25.44 2.87 -7.94
C CYS A 22 -24.88 3.44 -6.63
N ALA A 23 -24.56 2.56 -5.69
CA ALA A 23 -23.81 2.95 -4.52
C ALA A 23 -22.51 3.60 -5.04
N PRO A 24 -22.22 4.87 -4.71
CA PRO A 24 -20.95 5.46 -5.10
C PRO A 24 -19.86 4.55 -4.52
N ALA A 25 -19.06 3.96 -5.39
CA ALA A 25 -17.83 3.33 -4.98
C ALA A 25 -17.03 4.42 -4.26
N MET A 26 -16.89 4.28 -2.94
CA MET A 26 -16.03 5.14 -2.14
C MET A 26 -14.64 5.08 -2.77
N ALA A 27 -14.28 6.13 -3.51
CA ALA A 27 -12.97 6.24 -4.10
C ALA A 27 -11.97 6.32 -2.94
N SER A 28 -11.09 5.32 -2.85
CA SER A 28 -9.99 5.32 -1.89
C SER A 28 -9.14 6.57 -2.11
N LYS A 29 -8.89 7.33 -1.05
CA LYS A 29 -7.97 8.46 -1.13
C LYS A 29 -6.55 7.91 -1.27
N THR A 30 -5.97 8.04 -2.45
CA THR A 30 -4.55 7.75 -2.67
C THR A 30 -3.70 8.75 -1.90
N VAL A 31 -2.57 8.32 -1.35
CA VAL A 31 -1.67 9.20 -0.58
C VAL A 31 -1.07 10.26 -1.50
N SER A 32 -1.39 11.54 -1.28
CA SER A 32 -0.80 12.64 -2.04
C SER A 32 0.49 13.17 -1.40
N TRP A 33 1.20 14.04 -2.12
CA TRP A 33 2.35 14.73 -1.56
C TRP A 33 1.96 15.64 -0.38
N GLU A 34 0.81 16.30 -0.48
CA GLU A 34 0.28 17.17 0.58
C GLU A 34 -0.05 16.39 1.85
N ASP A 35 -0.50 15.13 1.72
CA ASP A 35 -0.71 14.26 2.87
C ASP A 35 0.61 13.98 3.59
N ILE A 36 1.67 13.61 2.86
CA ILE A 36 3.01 13.37 3.43
C ILE A 36 3.60 14.65 4.02
N LEU A 37 3.42 15.80 3.35
CA LEU A 37 3.92 17.09 3.81
C LEU A 37 3.29 17.52 5.15
N ASN A 38 2.06 17.09 5.41
CA ASN A 38 1.31 17.43 6.63
C ASN A 38 1.14 16.23 7.58
N ASP A 39 1.92 15.17 7.40
CA ASP A 39 1.87 13.95 8.22
C ASP A 39 2.05 14.27 9.73
N ASP A 40 2.84 15.29 10.07
CA ASP A 40 3.04 15.77 11.45
C ASP A 40 1.81 16.45 12.06
N LYS A 41 0.84 16.85 11.24
CA LYS A 41 -0.38 17.55 11.66
C LYS A 41 -1.61 16.64 11.69
N THR A 42 -1.57 15.54 10.94
CA THR A 42 -2.65 14.55 10.92
C THR A 42 -2.46 13.52 12.04
N THR A 43 -3.56 13.08 12.65
CA THR A 43 -3.51 12.13 13.78
C THR A 43 -4.07 10.75 13.46
N SER A 44 -4.76 10.60 12.33
CA SER A 44 -5.35 9.32 11.90
C SER A 44 -4.34 8.39 11.24
N ASP A 45 -3.29 8.97 10.64
CA ASP A 45 -2.38 8.31 9.73
C ASP A 45 -0.93 8.50 10.21
N VAL A 46 -0.05 7.60 9.76
CA VAL A 46 1.40 7.68 9.91
C VAL A 46 1.99 7.29 8.55
N LEU A 47 2.32 8.29 7.74
CA LEU A 47 2.71 8.13 6.34
C LEU A 47 4.22 8.13 6.14
N SER A 48 4.99 8.65 7.10
CA SER A 48 6.44 8.76 7.01
C SER A 48 7.19 8.18 8.21
N TYR A 49 8.41 7.73 7.94
CA TYR A 49 9.33 7.34 9.00
C TYR A 49 9.67 8.57 9.85
N GLY A 50 9.36 8.51 11.15
CA GLY A 50 9.53 9.64 12.06
C GLY A 50 8.30 10.53 12.32
N LEU A 51 7.10 10.15 11.86
CA LEU A 51 5.84 10.90 12.07
C LEU A 51 5.95 12.34 11.55
N GLY A 52 6.32 12.47 10.29
CA GLY A 52 6.51 13.74 9.58
C GLY A 52 7.91 13.90 9.02
N LEU A 53 8.03 14.79 8.02
CA LEU A 53 9.29 15.06 7.32
C LEU A 53 10.40 15.65 8.22
N LYS A 54 10.03 16.18 9.38
CA LYS A 54 10.97 16.69 10.40
C LYS A 54 11.48 15.60 11.34
N ALA A 55 10.98 14.36 11.22
CA ALA A 55 11.35 13.19 12.02
C ALA A 55 11.26 13.40 13.55
N GLN A 56 10.31 14.22 14.02
CA GLN A 56 10.18 14.57 15.44
C GLN A 56 9.58 13.45 16.30
N ARG A 57 8.89 12.46 15.70
CA ARG A 57 8.19 11.38 16.40
C ARG A 57 7.19 11.89 17.44
N PHE A 58 6.55 13.02 17.17
CA PHE A 58 5.58 13.66 18.05
C PHE A 58 4.15 13.44 17.53
N SER A 59 3.22 13.14 18.42
CA SER A 59 1.78 13.07 18.11
C SER A 59 1.03 14.04 19.03
N PRO A 60 0.11 14.87 18.50
CA PRO A 60 -0.69 15.78 19.33
C PRO A 60 -1.88 15.09 20.04
N LEU A 61 -2.03 13.76 19.92
CA LEU A 61 -3.11 13.02 20.59
C LEU A 61 -2.93 13.01 22.11
N THR A 62 -3.99 13.34 22.85
CA THR A 62 -3.98 13.45 24.33
C THR A 62 -4.91 12.47 25.03
N LYS A 63 -5.60 11.60 24.27
CA LYS A 63 -6.58 10.63 24.82
C LYS A 63 -5.94 9.72 25.87
N ILE A 64 -4.72 9.25 25.60
CA ILE A 64 -3.87 8.56 26.57
C ILE A 64 -2.91 9.62 27.12
N ASN A 65 -2.81 9.72 28.44
CA ASN A 65 -1.99 10.71 29.13
C ASN A 65 -1.56 10.19 30.51
N THR A 66 -0.78 10.99 31.25
CA THR A 66 -0.20 10.61 32.55
C THR A 66 -1.20 10.28 33.63
N LYS A 67 -2.50 10.60 33.44
CA LYS A 67 -3.55 10.33 34.41
C LYS A 67 -4.33 9.04 34.14
N ASN A 68 -4.14 8.40 32.98
CA ASN A 68 -4.91 7.21 32.59
C ASN A 68 -4.09 6.13 31.86
N VAL A 69 -2.78 6.32 31.71
CA VAL A 69 -1.89 5.35 31.04
C VAL A 69 -1.82 4.01 31.79
N ASP A 70 -2.07 4.02 33.09
CA ASP A 70 -2.16 2.85 33.96
C ASP A 70 -3.37 1.95 33.65
N HIS A 71 -4.38 2.45 32.93
CA HIS A 71 -5.53 1.67 32.48
C HIS A 71 -5.34 1.02 31.09
N LEU A 72 -4.16 1.18 30.48
CA LEU A 72 -3.92 0.68 29.12
C LEU A 72 -3.83 -0.85 29.10
N VAL A 73 -4.61 -1.47 28.21
CA VAL A 73 -4.61 -2.93 28.02
C VAL A 73 -4.33 -3.30 26.55
N PRO A 74 -3.71 -4.47 26.28
CA PRO A 74 -3.52 -4.94 24.91
C PRO A 74 -4.86 -5.07 24.18
N ALA A 75 -4.98 -4.44 23.02
CA ALA A 75 -6.19 -4.56 22.18
C ALA A 75 -6.19 -5.83 21.33
N TRP A 76 -5.03 -6.21 20.79
CA TRP A 76 -4.79 -7.43 20.02
C TRP A 76 -3.29 -7.68 19.87
N SER A 77 -2.91 -8.87 19.40
CA SER A 77 -1.52 -9.20 19.04
C SER A 77 -1.48 -9.91 17.69
N PHE A 78 -0.37 -9.77 16.97
CA PHE A 78 -0.14 -10.41 15.68
C PHE A 78 1.24 -11.08 15.66
N SER A 79 1.29 -12.36 15.34
CA SER A 79 2.55 -13.10 15.15
C SER A 79 2.95 -13.10 13.69
N PHE A 80 4.20 -12.72 13.38
CA PHE A 80 4.74 -12.80 12.03
C PHE A 80 4.95 -14.24 11.54
N GLY A 81 5.06 -15.21 12.45
CA GLY A 81 5.19 -16.63 12.13
C GLY A 81 6.38 -16.98 11.23
N GLY A 82 6.31 -18.18 10.66
CA GLY A 82 7.26 -18.70 9.66
C GLY A 82 8.65 -19.03 10.20
N GLU A 83 8.81 -19.20 11.52
CA GLU A 83 10.09 -19.51 12.21
C GLU A 83 11.24 -18.53 11.91
N LYS A 84 10.92 -17.38 11.32
CA LYS A 84 11.82 -16.28 10.97
C LYS A 84 11.67 -15.19 12.03
N GLN A 85 12.41 -15.29 13.13
CA GLN A 85 12.18 -14.51 14.36
C GLN A 85 13.35 -13.59 14.76
N ARG A 86 14.23 -13.25 13.81
CA ARG A 86 15.38 -12.36 14.05
C ARG A 86 14.92 -10.92 14.35
N GLY A 87 15.82 -9.95 14.51
CA GLY A 87 15.48 -8.58 14.95
C GLY A 87 14.28 -7.97 14.21
N GLN A 88 13.38 -7.33 14.97
CA GLN A 88 12.23 -6.58 14.45
C GLN A 88 12.43 -5.09 14.76
N GLU A 89 12.89 -4.32 13.77
CA GLU A 89 13.22 -2.88 13.91
C GLU A 89 12.22 -1.96 13.20
N ALA A 90 11.11 -2.50 12.69
CA ALA A 90 10.22 -1.77 11.81
C ALA A 90 9.41 -0.71 12.56
N GLN A 91 9.43 0.53 12.07
CA GLN A 91 8.36 1.47 12.32
C GLN A 91 7.19 1.14 11.39
N ALA A 92 6.02 0.88 11.98
CA ALA A 92 4.82 0.66 11.20
C ALA A 92 4.32 1.96 10.54
N LEU A 93 3.80 1.84 9.33
CA LEU A 93 2.99 2.87 8.67
C LEU A 93 1.51 2.58 8.91
N VAL A 94 0.70 3.63 8.96
CA VAL A 94 -0.76 3.52 9.10
C VAL A 94 -1.42 4.44 8.09
N HIS A 95 -2.31 3.90 7.28
CA HIS A 95 -3.12 4.69 6.35
C HIS A 95 -4.47 4.02 6.14
N ASP A 96 -5.55 4.79 6.25
CA ASP A 96 -6.93 4.34 6.05
C ASP A 96 -7.29 3.06 6.85
N GLY A 97 -6.87 3.02 8.12
CA GLY A 97 -7.14 1.89 9.02
C GLY A 97 -6.35 0.61 8.72
N VAL A 98 -5.35 0.67 7.85
CA VAL A 98 -4.43 -0.44 7.55
C VAL A 98 -3.04 -0.13 8.06
N ILE A 99 -2.48 -1.08 8.80
CA ILE A 99 -1.10 -1.06 9.29
C ILE A 99 -0.24 -1.80 8.28
N TYR A 100 0.83 -1.16 7.82
CA TYR A 100 1.88 -1.79 7.02
C TYR A 100 3.14 -1.91 7.87
N VAL A 101 3.61 -3.13 8.07
CA VAL A 101 4.77 -3.41 8.92
C VAL A 101 5.71 -4.38 8.21
N THR A 102 6.99 -4.02 8.16
CA THR A 102 8.04 -4.91 7.66
C THR A 102 8.52 -5.82 8.78
N ALA A 103 9.02 -7.00 8.42
CA ALA A 103 9.59 -7.95 9.36
C ALA A 103 10.96 -8.43 8.87
N SER A 104 11.65 -9.15 9.74
CA SER A 104 12.90 -9.84 9.40
C SER A 104 12.79 -10.68 8.12
N TYR A 105 13.91 -10.85 7.43
CA TYR A 105 14.01 -11.56 6.14
C TYR A 105 13.20 -10.94 4.99
N SER A 106 13.13 -9.60 4.92
CA SER A 106 12.51 -8.87 3.80
C SER A 106 11.05 -9.27 3.53
N ARG A 107 10.27 -9.33 4.61
CA ARG A 107 8.83 -9.58 4.56
C ARG A 107 8.06 -8.32 4.93
N ILE A 108 6.83 -8.19 4.44
CA ILE A 108 5.94 -7.09 4.77
C ILE A 108 4.50 -7.59 4.87
N PHE A 109 3.79 -7.08 5.86
CA PHE A 109 2.42 -7.45 6.19
C PHE A 109 1.54 -6.22 6.13
N ALA A 110 0.34 -6.38 5.58
CA ALA A 110 -0.76 -5.45 5.81
C ALA A 110 -1.76 -6.05 6.77
N ILE A 111 -2.13 -5.28 7.80
CA ILE A 111 -2.94 -5.73 8.93
C ILE A 111 -4.07 -4.71 9.13
N ASP A 112 -5.28 -5.19 9.38
CA ASP A 112 -6.40 -4.33 9.78
C ASP A 112 -6.13 -3.75 11.18
N ALA A 113 -6.05 -2.43 11.31
CA ALA A 113 -5.62 -1.75 12.53
C ALA A 113 -6.56 -1.99 13.73
N ARG A 114 -7.84 -2.27 13.46
CA ARG A 114 -8.86 -2.45 14.50
C ARG A 114 -8.92 -3.89 14.99
N THR A 115 -8.78 -4.86 14.09
CA THR A 115 -8.99 -6.28 14.38
C THR A 115 -7.70 -7.09 14.52
N GLY A 116 -6.56 -6.57 14.05
CA GLY A 116 -5.30 -7.32 13.99
C GLY A 116 -5.28 -8.40 12.92
N LYS A 117 -6.28 -8.47 12.04
CA LYS A 117 -6.37 -9.49 10.99
C LYS A 117 -5.40 -9.18 9.84
N ARG A 118 -4.58 -10.16 9.45
CA ARG A 118 -3.76 -10.10 8.24
C ARG A 118 -4.64 -9.93 7.01
N LEU A 119 -4.40 -8.86 6.26
CA LEU A 119 -5.04 -8.58 4.99
C LEU A 119 -4.30 -9.27 3.85
N TRP A 120 -2.98 -9.08 3.81
CA TRP A 120 -2.08 -9.72 2.87
C TRP A 120 -0.67 -9.76 3.46
N GLU A 121 0.20 -10.54 2.82
CA GLU A 121 1.62 -10.64 3.14
C GLU A 121 2.41 -10.76 1.84
N TYR A 122 3.62 -10.23 1.86
CA TYR A 122 4.61 -10.43 0.81
C TYR A 122 5.94 -10.88 1.44
N GLU A 123 6.49 -11.97 0.93
CA GLU A 123 7.83 -12.45 1.27
C GLU A 123 8.75 -12.33 0.05
N ALA A 124 9.84 -11.56 0.16
CA ALA A 124 10.84 -11.52 -0.90
C ALA A 124 11.61 -12.85 -0.97
N ARG A 125 11.84 -13.36 -2.19
CA ARG A 125 12.72 -14.50 -2.40
C ARG A 125 14.18 -14.03 -2.33
N LEU A 126 14.82 -14.28 -1.19
CA LEU A 126 16.21 -13.92 -0.95
C LEU A 126 17.17 -15.01 -1.47
N PRO A 127 18.30 -14.64 -2.07
CA PRO A 127 19.42 -15.55 -2.29
C PRO A 127 19.97 -16.09 -0.96
N GLU A 128 20.55 -17.29 -0.97
CA GLU A 128 21.15 -17.89 0.24
C GLU A 128 22.41 -17.16 0.71
N ASP A 129 23.08 -16.43 -0.17
CA ASP A 129 24.38 -15.79 0.05
C ASP A 129 24.30 -14.31 0.46
N ILE A 130 23.15 -13.84 0.96
CA ILE A 130 23.03 -12.48 1.51
C ILE A 130 23.90 -12.31 2.76
N ARG A 131 24.59 -11.16 2.85
CA ARG A 131 25.53 -10.86 3.95
C ARG A 131 25.26 -9.49 4.58
N PRO A 132 24.10 -9.28 5.24
CA PRO A 132 23.93 -8.10 6.08
C PRO A 132 24.91 -8.15 7.25
N CYS A 133 25.51 -7.02 7.61
CA CYS A 133 26.49 -6.94 8.69
C CYS A 133 25.89 -7.20 10.08
N CYS A 134 24.61 -6.88 10.24
CA CYS A 134 24.05 -6.43 11.50
C CYS A 134 22.64 -7.00 11.68
N ASP A 135 22.52 -8.31 11.46
CA ASP A 135 21.25 -9.07 11.43
C ASP A 135 20.36 -8.82 10.20
N VAL A 136 19.34 -9.66 10.00
CA VAL A 136 18.43 -9.66 8.84
C VAL A 136 17.22 -8.75 9.05
N ILE A 137 17.48 -7.49 9.43
CA ILE A 137 16.48 -6.52 9.87
C ILE A 137 15.92 -5.65 8.73
N ASN A 138 14.83 -4.95 9.03
CA ASN A 138 14.25 -3.91 8.19
C ASN A 138 13.60 -2.83 9.09
N ARG A 139 13.62 -1.56 8.68
CA ARG A 139 13.17 -0.42 9.51
C ARG A 139 11.82 0.16 9.15
N GLY A 140 11.20 -0.32 8.08
CA GLY A 140 9.85 0.07 7.70
C GLY A 140 9.68 0.24 6.20
N ALA A 141 8.50 0.68 5.83
CA ALA A 141 8.13 0.99 4.46
C ALA A 141 7.95 2.50 4.26
N ALA A 142 7.69 2.90 3.02
CA ALA A 142 7.17 4.21 2.63
C ALA A 142 5.88 4.01 1.82
N ILE A 143 4.99 5.01 1.78
CA ILE A 143 3.73 4.94 1.01
C ILE A 143 3.58 6.20 0.15
N TYR A 144 3.13 6.04 -1.09
CA TYR A 144 2.78 7.15 -1.98
C TYR A 144 1.81 6.67 -3.05
N GLY A 145 0.80 7.49 -3.37
CA GLY A 145 -0.26 7.11 -4.30
C GLY A 145 -1.01 5.87 -3.81
N ASP A 146 -0.99 4.82 -4.61
CA ASP A 146 -1.60 3.50 -4.33
C ASP A 146 -0.57 2.43 -3.94
N LYS A 147 0.69 2.81 -3.66
CA LYS A 147 1.79 1.86 -3.46
C LYS A 147 2.50 2.01 -2.14
N VAL A 148 2.93 0.87 -1.63
CA VAL A 148 3.82 0.72 -0.48
C VAL A 148 5.18 0.24 -0.98
N TYR A 149 6.24 0.88 -0.51
CA TYR A 149 7.61 0.66 -0.93
C TYR A 149 8.45 0.18 0.25
N PHE A 150 9.28 -0.84 0.04
CA PHE A 150 10.26 -1.24 1.06
C PHE A 150 11.52 -1.83 0.42
N GLY A 151 12.62 -1.71 1.15
CA GLY A 151 13.90 -2.30 0.75
C GLY A 151 14.03 -3.76 1.16
N THR A 152 14.80 -4.52 0.40
CA THR A 152 15.08 -5.94 0.64
C THR A 152 16.57 -6.15 0.91
N LEU A 153 16.92 -7.26 1.57
CA LEU A 153 18.30 -7.59 1.97
C LEU A 153 19.22 -7.92 0.78
N ASP A 154 18.68 -8.21 -0.41
CA ASP A 154 19.44 -8.38 -1.66
C ASP A 154 19.58 -7.06 -2.46
N ALA A 155 19.39 -5.91 -1.79
CA ALA A 155 19.54 -4.56 -2.33
C ALA A 155 18.56 -4.24 -3.48
N ALA A 156 17.34 -4.79 -3.45
CA ALA A 156 16.24 -4.37 -4.32
C ALA A 156 15.22 -3.49 -3.58
N ILE A 157 14.53 -2.64 -4.33
CA ILE A 157 13.34 -1.91 -3.87
C ILE A 157 12.11 -2.56 -4.50
N VAL A 158 11.13 -2.88 -3.67
CA VAL A 158 9.87 -3.49 -4.10
C VAL A 158 8.75 -2.48 -3.91
N ALA A 159 7.96 -2.26 -4.96
CA ALA A 159 6.69 -1.54 -4.88
C ALA A 159 5.53 -2.55 -4.89
N LEU A 160 4.66 -2.47 -3.89
CA LEU A 160 3.46 -3.30 -3.76
C LEU A 160 2.23 -2.40 -3.84
N LEU A 161 1.15 -2.89 -4.44
CA LEU A 161 -0.14 -2.22 -4.29
C LEU A 161 -0.53 -2.21 -2.81
N GLY A 162 -0.90 -1.05 -2.30
CA GLY A 162 -1.52 -0.91 -0.99
C GLY A 162 -2.88 -1.60 -0.94
N SER A 163 -3.52 -1.58 0.23
CA SER A 163 -4.89 -2.07 0.34
C SER A 163 -5.85 -1.11 -0.37
N VAL A 164 -6.31 -1.47 -1.56
CA VAL A 164 -7.41 -0.79 -2.26
C VAL A 164 -8.74 -1.48 -1.90
N PRO A 165 -9.76 -0.78 -1.39
CA PRO A 165 -11.11 -1.31 -1.25
C PRO A 165 -11.63 -1.85 -2.59
N GLY A 166 -12.08 -3.11 -2.62
CA GLY A 166 -12.61 -3.77 -3.82
C GLY A 166 -11.61 -4.61 -4.63
N VAL A 167 -10.31 -4.54 -4.37
CA VAL A 167 -9.33 -5.47 -4.95
C VAL A 167 -9.24 -6.73 -4.08
N PRO A 168 -9.42 -7.95 -4.64
CA PRO A 168 -9.28 -9.18 -3.88
C PRO A 168 -7.87 -9.27 -3.25
N ARG A 169 -7.82 -9.20 -1.92
CA ARG A 169 -6.60 -9.19 -1.09
C ARG A 169 -5.69 -10.42 -1.27
N ARG A 170 -6.15 -11.45 -2.00
CA ARG A 170 -5.40 -12.67 -2.38
C ARG A 170 -4.48 -12.51 -3.61
N ARG A 171 -4.51 -11.37 -4.32
CA ARG A 171 -3.66 -11.13 -5.48
C ARG A 171 -2.99 -9.76 -5.42
N VAL A 172 -2.00 -9.58 -4.54
CA VAL A 172 -0.94 -8.59 -4.78
C VAL A 172 0.09 -9.25 -5.70
N ALA A 173 -0.35 -9.60 -6.92
CA ALA A 173 0.49 -10.13 -7.99
C ALA A 173 0.91 -8.94 -8.85
N GLY A 174 1.89 -8.20 -8.37
CA GLY A 174 2.37 -6.98 -9.00
C GLY A 174 3.46 -6.33 -8.16
N ALA A 175 4.39 -7.15 -7.64
CA ALA A 175 5.62 -6.64 -7.09
C ALA A 175 6.49 -6.19 -8.26
N GLU A 176 6.41 -4.90 -8.62
CA GLU A 176 7.36 -4.32 -9.56
C GLU A 176 8.65 -4.07 -8.77
N ALA A 177 9.55 -5.05 -8.81
CA ALA A 177 10.86 -4.95 -8.20
C ALA A 177 11.78 -4.16 -9.14
N ALA A 178 12.01 -2.89 -8.84
CA ALA A 178 13.09 -2.14 -9.46
C ALA A 178 14.41 -2.65 -8.86
N ARG A 179 15.02 -3.66 -9.50
CA ARG A 179 16.38 -4.09 -9.16
C ARG A 179 17.33 -2.98 -9.59
N CYS A 180 18.13 -2.48 -8.66
CA CYS A 180 19.14 -1.48 -8.97
C CYS A 180 20.09 -2.04 -10.04
N CYS A 181 20.28 -1.31 -11.14
CA CYS A 181 21.08 -1.73 -12.29
C CYS A 181 22.53 -2.12 -11.89
N TRP A 182 23.04 -1.49 -10.84
CA TRP A 182 24.38 -1.77 -10.30
C TRP A 182 24.51 -3.16 -9.65
N CYS A 183 23.44 -3.70 -9.06
CA CYS A 183 23.44 -5.06 -8.48
C CYS A 183 23.36 -6.16 -9.56
N MET A 184 22.74 -5.88 -10.70
CA MET A 184 22.70 -6.84 -11.82
C MET A 184 24.05 -6.99 -12.51
N ALA A 185 24.88 -5.93 -12.51
CA ALA A 185 26.20 -5.94 -13.14
C ALA A 185 27.20 -6.96 -12.53
N ARG A 186 27.05 -7.35 -11.25
CA ARG A 186 27.87 -8.42 -10.64
C ARG A 186 27.41 -9.84 -11.00
N ARG A 187 26.15 -10.00 -11.44
CA ARG A 187 25.61 -11.31 -11.82
C ARG A 187 25.87 -11.62 -13.31
N ALA A 188 26.22 -10.61 -14.09
CA ALA A 188 26.43 -10.70 -15.54
C ALA A 188 27.88 -11.04 -15.97
N THR A 189 28.81 -11.31 -15.05
CA THR A 189 30.19 -11.67 -15.44
C THR A 189 30.34 -13.09 -15.99
N ASN A 190 29.28 -13.93 -15.96
CA ASN A 190 29.34 -15.33 -16.44
C ASN A 190 28.30 -15.72 -17.51
N SER A 191 27.58 -14.78 -18.13
CA SER A 191 26.81 -15.13 -19.33
C SER A 191 26.66 -13.93 -20.26
N ALA A 192 27.31 -14.00 -21.42
CA ALA A 192 27.09 -13.09 -22.53
C ALA A 192 25.66 -13.28 -23.08
N SER A 193 24.70 -12.53 -22.52
CA SER A 193 23.49 -12.17 -23.24
C SER A 193 23.12 -10.74 -22.86
N SER A 194 22.98 -9.90 -23.88
CA SER A 194 22.62 -8.50 -23.79
C SER A 194 21.22 -8.34 -23.21
N ALA A 195 21.10 -8.26 -21.88
CA ALA A 195 19.89 -7.82 -21.22
C ALA A 195 19.85 -6.28 -21.27
N THR A 196 19.17 -5.71 -22.25
CA THR A 196 18.86 -4.29 -22.32
C THR A 196 18.02 -3.91 -21.10
N CYS A 197 18.60 -3.15 -20.17
CA CYS A 197 17.85 -2.55 -19.07
C CYS A 197 16.91 -1.49 -19.64
N SER A 198 15.60 -1.76 -19.62
CA SER A 198 14.59 -0.74 -19.91
C SER A 198 14.53 0.23 -18.72
N PRO A 199 14.58 1.56 -18.92
CA PRO A 199 14.54 2.53 -17.84
C PRO A 199 13.09 2.71 -17.39
N ALA A 200 12.58 1.82 -16.54
CA ALA A 200 11.34 2.08 -15.81
C ALA A 200 11.68 3.00 -14.62
N ILE A 201 10.97 4.12 -14.52
CA ILE A 201 11.16 5.28 -13.62
C ILE A 201 12.05 6.39 -14.23
N ARG A 202 11.47 7.16 -15.18
CA ARG A 202 11.80 8.58 -15.30
C ARG A 202 10.92 9.35 -14.32
N ILE A 203 11.51 9.88 -13.25
CA ILE A 203 10.92 11.01 -12.53
C ILE A 203 10.96 12.19 -13.51
N PRO A 204 9.83 12.78 -13.93
CA PRO A 204 9.88 13.95 -14.80
C PRO A 204 10.55 15.09 -14.05
N ALA A 205 11.71 15.52 -14.53
CA ALA A 205 12.35 16.73 -14.05
C ALA A 205 11.37 17.90 -14.22
N ARG A 206 11.02 18.57 -13.12
CA ARG A 206 10.19 19.77 -13.10
C ARG A 206 10.91 20.86 -13.91
N LYS A 207 10.54 21.05 -15.18
CA LYS A 207 10.96 22.22 -15.94
C LYS A 207 10.28 23.44 -15.33
N SER A 208 11.05 24.27 -14.67
CA SER A 208 10.66 25.64 -14.30
C SER A 208 10.44 26.46 -15.57
N GLY A 209 9.19 26.73 -15.93
CA GLY A 209 8.82 27.60 -17.06
C GLY A 209 7.30 27.71 -17.21
N PRO A 210 6.76 28.87 -17.64
CA PRO A 210 5.35 29.20 -17.45
C PRO A 210 4.42 28.40 -18.38
N ALA A 211 3.25 28.07 -17.85
CA ALA A 211 2.22 27.22 -18.43
C ALA A 211 1.80 27.67 -19.84
N ARG A 212 1.75 26.72 -20.78
CA ARG A 212 1.02 26.87 -22.04
C ARG A 212 0.34 25.54 -22.36
N TRP A 213 -0.99 25.55 -22.26
CA TRP A 213 -1.85 24.44 -22.67
C TRP A 213 -1.95 24.41 -24.19
N SER A 214 -1.67 23.26 -24.81
CA SER A 214 -2.09 23.01 -26.20
C SER A 214 -2.45 21.53 -26.41
N LYS A 215 -3.76 21.33 -26.57
CA LYS A 215 -4.51 20.33 -27.35
C LYS A 215 -3.91 18.92 -27.51
N ALA A 216 -4.60 17.97 -26.89
CA ALA A 216 -4.56 16.55 -27.25
C ALA A 216 -5.20 16.32 -28.62
N THR A 217 -4.53 15.53 -29.46
CA THR A 217 -5.12 14.85 -30.62
C THR A 217 -4.78 13.38 -30.50
N TRP A 218 -5.82 12.55 -30.39
CA TRP A 218 -5.75 11.09 -30.48
C TRP A 218 -5.81 10.67 -31.96
N ALA A 219 -5.04 9.65 -32.34
CA ALA A 219 -5.27 8.91 -33.58
C ALA A 219 -4.90 7.43 -33.37
N ALA A 220 -5.92 6.59 -33.65
CA ALA A 220 -6.01 5.16 -33.95
C ALA A 220 -4.98 4.19 -33.35
#